data_AF-X1JVF9-F1
#
_entry.id   AF-X1JVF9-F1
#
_cell.length_a   1.000
_cell.length_b   1.000
_cell.length_c   1.000
_cell.angle_alpha   90.00
_cell.angle_beta   90.00
_cell.angle_gamma   90.00
#
_symmetry.space_group_name_H-M   'P 1'
#
loop_
_entity.id
_entity.type
_entity.pdbx_description
1 polymer ?
#
loop_
_entity_poly.entity_id
_entity_poly.type
_entity_poly.pdbx_seq_one_letter_code
_entity_poly.pdbx_strand_id
1 'polypeptide(L)'
;MKDVSFEVKQGEVIGIIGRNGAGKTTLLKVLSRITEPTEGRAEIKGRIGSLLEVGTGFHPELTGRENVYLSGAILGMTKKEINRKFDEIV
;
A
#
# COMPACT_ATOMS: atom_id res chain seq x y z
N MET A 1 -4.23 -19.37 -3.29
CA MET A 1 -2.80 -19.28 -3.66
C MET A 1 -2.10 -20.46 -2.99
N LYS A 2 -1.17 -21.14 -3.64
CA LYS A 2 -0.44 -22.27 -3.06
C LYS A 2 1.03 -22.14 -3.43
N ASP A 3 1.91 -22.32 -2.45
CA ASP A 3 3.38 -22.40 -2.61
C ASP A 3 4.02 -21.25 -3.41
N VAL A 4 3.89 -20.02 -2.89
CA VAL A 4 4.52 -18.82 -3.48
C VAL A 4 5.67 -18.39 -2.58
N SER A 5 6.87 -18.33 -3.15
CA SER A 5 8.09 -17.90 -2.45
C SER A 5 8.88 -16.93 -3.32
N PHE A 6 9.18 -15.75 -2.77
CA PHE A 6 10.07 -14.77 -3.38
C PHE A 6 10.62 -13.83 -2.30
N GLU A 7 11.72 -13.17 -2.60
CA GLU A 7 12.31 -12.10 -1.81
C GLU A 7 12.40 -10.86 -2.69
N VAL A 8 12.16 -9.68 -2.10
CA VAL A 8 12.33 -8.39 -2.78
C VAL A 8 13.29 -7.56 -1.95
N LYS A 9 14.41 -7.18 -2.56
CA LYS A 9 15.44 -6.37 -1.91
C LYS A 9 15.12 -4.89 -2.08
N GLN A 10 15.71 -4.08 -1.20
CA GLN A 10 15.57 -2.64 -1.27
C GLN A 10 16.07 -2.11 -2.63
N GLY A 11 15.23 -1.33 -3.30
CA GLY A 11 15.53 -0.78 -4.63
C GLY A 11 15.12 -1.67 -5.80
N GLU A 12 14.63 -2.89 -5.55
CA GLU A 12 14.11 -3.75 -6.61
C GLU A 12 12.67 -3.39 -6.99
N VAL A 13 12.38 -3.53 -8.28
CA VAL A 13 11.03 -3.38 -8.83
C VAL A 13 10.57 -4.74 -9.34
N ILE A 14 9.41 -5.20 -8.86
CA ILE A 14 8.81 -6.47 -9.27
C ILE A 14 7.46 -6.25 -9.94
N GLY A 15 7.27 -6.87 -11.10
CA GLY A 15 5.99 -6.95 -11.80
C GLY A 15 5.29 -8.28 -11.51
N ILE A 16 4.05 -8.24 -11.01
CA ILE A 16 3.21 -9.43 -10.80
C ILE A 16 2.21 -9.53 -11.97
N ILE A 17 2.42 -10.50 -12.86
CA ILE A 17 1.59 -10.71 -14.06
C ILE A 17 0.90 -12.08 -14.03
N GLY A 18 -0.26 -12.18 -14.67
CA GLY A 18 -1.04 -13.41 -14.73
C GLY A 18 -2.49 -13.16 -15.11
N ARG A 19 -3.24 -14.20 -15.44
CA ARG A 19 -4.65 -14.12 -15.82
C ARG A 19 -5.54 -13.60 -14.68
N ASN A 20 -6.77 -13.20 -14.99
CA ASN A 20 -7.77 -12.92 -13.96
C ASN A 20 -8.02 -14.18 -13.12
N GLY A 21 -8.18 -14.01 -11.81
CA GLY A 21 -8.29 -15.13 -10.87
C GLY A 21 -6.97 -15.80 -10.48
N ALA A 22 -5.81 -15.41 -11.04
CA ALA A 22 -4.51 -16.00 -10.70
C ALA A 22 -4.02 -15.68 -9.26
N GLY A 23 -4.78 -14.90 -8.48
CA GLY A 23 -4.43 -14.58 -7.10
C GLY A 23 -3.58 -13.32 -6.92
N LYS A 24 -3.35 -12.51 -7.96
CA LYS A 24 -2.57 -11.26 -7.90
C LYS A 24 -3.07 -10.30 -6.80
N THR A 25 -4.38 -10.02 -6.79
CA THR A 25 -5.00 -9.17 -5.77
C THR A 25 -4.89 -9.76 -4.37
N THR A 26 -5.03 -11.09 -4.24
CA THR A 26 -4.84 -11.78 -2.96
C THR A 26 -3.41 -11.65 -2.47
N LEU A 27 -2.42 -11.86 -3.34
CA LEU A 27 -1.00 -11.68 -3.00
C LEU A 27 -0.73 -10.25 -2.54
N LEU A 28 -1.21 -9.26 -3.29
CA LEU A 28 -1.01 -7.86 -2.93
C LEU A 28 -1.69 -7.49 -1.59
N LYS A 29 -2.88 -8.04 -1.29
CA LYS A 29 -3.55 -7.87 0.00
C LYS A 29 -2.77 -8.50 1.17
N VAL A 30 -2.13 -9.65 0.95
CA VAL A 30 -1.25 -10.28 1.95
C VAL A 30 -0.02 -9.42 2.20
N LEU A 31 0.63 -8.94 1.13
CA LEU A 31 1.79 -8.06 1.24
C LEU A 31 1.41 -6.73 1.92
N SER A 32 0.24 -6.17 1.65
CA SER A 32 -0.24 -4.95 2.31
C SER A 32 -0.82 -5.18 3.71
N ARG A 33 -0.72 -6.40 4.25
CA ARG A 33 -1.26 -6.78 5.57
C ARG A 33 -2.77 -6.56 5.75
N ILE A 34 -3.52 -6.54 4.65
CA ILE A 34 -4.99 -6.46 4.67
C ILE A 34 -5.59 -7.83 5.01
N THR A 35 -4.90 -8.91 4.64
CA THR A 35 -5.35 -10.28 4.90
C THR A 35 -4.15 -11.12 5.29
N GLU A 36 -4.28 -11.93 6.34
CA GLU A 36 -3.21 -12.84 6.74
C GLU A 36 -3.13 -14.04 5.78
N PRO A 37 -1.91 -14.59 5.55
CA PRO A 37 -1.79 -15.84 4.82
C PRO A 37 -2.40 -16.98 5.64
N THR A 38 -3.16 -17.87 5.00
CA THR A 38 -3.71 -19.06 5.68
C THR A 38 -2.62 -20.02 6.13
N GLU A 39 -1.50 -20.07 5.38
CA GLU A 39 -0.32 -20.89 5.66
C GLU A 39 0.94 -20.12 5.25
N GLY A 40 2.07 -20.41 5.91
CA GLY A 40 3.35 -19.74 5.63
C GLY A 40 3.48 -18.37 6.33
N ARG A 41 4.32 -17.49 5.78
CA ARG A 41 4.61 -16.17 6.36
C ARG A 41 4.99 -15.14 5.31
N ALA A 42 4.71 -13.87 5.59
CA ALA A 42 5.19 -12.72 4.83
C ALA A 42 5.90 -11.75 5.79
N GLU A 43 7.21 -11.60 5.63
CA GLU A 43 8.04 -10.71 6.45
C GLU A 43 8.38 -9.44 5.67
N ILE A 44 8.08 -8.28 6.25
CA ILE A 44 8.27 -6.97 5.61
C ILE A 44 9.01 -6.05 6.57
N LYS A 45 10.13 -5.50 6.10
CA LYS A 45 10.92 -4.49 6.82
C LYS A 45 10.57 -3.10 6.28
N GLY A 46 10.05 -2.23 7.14
CA GLY A 46 9.66 -0.86 6.79
C GLY A 46 8.14 -0.67 6.68
N ARG A 47 7.74 0.46 6.10
CA ARG A 47 6.33 0.81 5.86
C ARG A 47 5.93 0.36 4.46
N ILE A 48 4.70 -0.14 4.31
CA ILE A 48 4.10 -0.41 3.00
C ILE A 48 3.01 0.63 2.76
N GLY A 49 3.10 1.32 1.63
CA GLY A 49 1.98 2.03 1.03
C GLY A 49 1.39 1.18 -0.08
N SER A 50 0.08 0.98 -0.09
CA SER A 50 -0.61 0.27 -1.17
C SER A 50 -1.46 1.24 -1.96
N LEU A 51 -1.17 1.39 -3.25
CA LEU A 51 -2.01 2.18 -4.18
C LEU A 51 -3.24 1.41 -4.67
N LEU A 52 -3.48 0.19 -4.16
CA LEU A 52 -4.65 -0.60 -4.54
C LEU A 52 -5.98 0.08 -4.18
N GLU A 53 -5.93 1.07 -3.29
CA GLU A 53 -7.07 1.79 -2.73
C GLU A 53 -7.09 3.29 -3.10
N VAL A 54 -6.41 3.70 -4.18
CA VAL A 54 -6.39 5.12 -4.61
C VAL A 54 -7.82 5.67 -4.91
N GLY A 55 -8.82 4.80 -5.07
CA GLY A 55 -10.24 5.19 -5.20
C GLY A 55 -11.04 5.30 -3.89
N THR A 56 -10.52 4.87 -2.74
CA THR A 56 -11.24 4.86 -1.44
C THR A 56 -10.64 5.81 -0.39
N GLY A 57 -9.46 6.38 -0.65
CA GLY A 57 -8.76 7.27 0.29
C GLY A 57 -9.25 8.72 0.33
N PHE A 58 -10.01 9.16 -0.67
CA PHE A 58 -10.59 10.51 -0.71
C PHE A 58 -11.99 10.52 -0.11
N HIS A 59 -12.16 11.29 0.95
CA HIS A 59 -13.45 11.53 1.57
C HIS A 59 -14.13 12.73 0.89
N PRO A 60 -15.29 12.56 0.24
CA PRO A 60 -15.91 13.59 -0.61
C PRO A 60 -16.38 14.82 0.19
N GLU A 61 -16.69 14.64 1.47
CA GLU A 61 -17.03 15.73 2.40
C GLU A 61 -15.81 16.55 2.87
N LEU A 62 -14.59 16.13 2.52
CA LEU A 62 -13.36 16.81 2.91
C LEU A 62 -12.79 17.61 1.74
N THR A 63 -12.16 18.74 2.05
CA THR A 63 -11.40 19.53 1.07
C THR A 63 -10.18 18.75 0.56
N GLY A 64 -9.64 19.17 -0.58
CA GLY A 64 -8.41 18.56 -1.13
C GLY A 64 -7.24 18.60 -0.13
N ARG A 65 -7.09 19.73 0.59
CA ARG A 65 -6.09 19.86 1.66
C ARG A 65 -6.33 18.81 2.75
N GLU A 66 -7.54 18.69 3.29
CA GLU A 66 -7.83 17.71 4.35
C GLU A 66 -7.60 16.27 3.89
N ASN A 67 -7.92 15.97 2.64
CA ASN A 67 -7.63 14.68 2.03
C ASN A 67 -6.13 14.37 1.91
N VAL A 68 -5.28 15.38 1.68
CA VAL A 68 -3.81 15.22 1.72
C VAL A 68 -3.36 14.79 3.12
N TYR A 69 -3.92 15.39 4.17
CA TYR A 69 -3.58 15.01 5.55
C TYR A 69 -4.11 13.62 5.91
N LEU A 70 -5.35 13.31 5.53
CA LEU A 70 -5.96 11.99 5.77
C LEU A 70 -5.16 10.89 5.06
N SER A 71 -4.89 11.06 3.76
CA SER A 71 -4.14 10.10 2.96
C SER A 71 -2.71 9.93 3.48
N GLY A 72 -2.03 11.03 3.81
CA GLY A 72 -0.69 10.97 4.41
C GLY A 72 -0.66 10.20 5.72
N ALA A 73 -1.65 10.41 6.59
CA ALA A 73 -1.76 9.69 7.86
C ALA A 73 -2.03 8.18 7.65
N ILE A 74 -2.91 7.81 6.71
CA ILE A 74 -3.17 6.41 6.33
C ILE A 74 -1.91 5.72 5.82
N LEU A 75 -1.08 6.45 5.07
CA LEU A 75 0.23 5.97 4.59
C LEU A 75 1.32 5.94 5.68
N GLY A 76 0.96 6.25 6.93
CA GLY A 76 1.86 6.20 8.08
C GLY A 76 2.81 7.39 8.20
N MET A 77 2.49 8.52 7.56
CA MET A 77 3.22 9.78 7.72
C MET A 77 2.76 10.52 8.98
N THR A 78 3.70 11.10 9.70
CA THR A 78 3.43 12.05 10.77
C THR A 78 2.94 13.38 10.19
N LYS A 79 2.17 14.15 10.98
CA LYS A 79 1.73 15.50 10.59
C LYS A 79 2.90 16.39 10.15
N LYS A 80 4.07 16.27 10.80
CA LYS A 80 5.29 17.01 10.45
C LYS A 80 5.82 16.62 9.06
N GLU A 81 5.83 15.32 8.73
CA GLU A 81 6.23 14.84 7.40
C GLU A 81 5.26 15.31 6.32
N ILE A 82 3.96 15.32 6.60
CA ILE A 82 2.91 15.81 5.67
C ILE A 82 3.11 17.31 5.43
N ASN A 83 3.25 18.11 6.48
CA ASN A 83 3.49 19.56 6.36
C ASN A 83 4.70 19.88 5.49
N ARG A 84 5.81 19.16 5.69
CA ARG A 84 7.04 19.38 4.93
C ARG A 84 6.87 19.10 3.44
N LYS A 85 5.99 18.15 3.09
CA LYS A 85 5.72 17.73 1.72
C LYS A 85 4.50 18.40 1.10
N PHE A 86 3.75 19.19 1.86
CA PHE A 86 2.43 19.67 1.44
C PHE A 86 2.52 20.44 0.12
N ASP A 87 3.49 21.35 0.00
CA ASP A 87 3.66 22.18 -1.19
C ASP A 87 4.21 21.41 -2.41
N GLU A 88 4.76 20.21 -2.22
CA GLU A 88 5.15 19.30 -3.32
C GLU A 88 3.97 18.43 -3.80
N ILE A 89 2.92 18.30 -2.97
CA ILE A 89 1.74 17.46 -3.26
C ILE A 89 0.66 18.25 -4.01
N VAL A 90 0.55 19.56 -3.77
CA VAL A 90 -0.51 20.44 -4.30
C VAL A 90 -0.07 21.17 -5.56
#